data_AF-A0A0E0AWT8-F1
#
_entry.id   AF-A0A0E0AWT8-F1
#
_cell.length_a   1.000
_cell.length_b   1.000
_cell.length_c   1.000
_cell.angle_alpha   90.00
_cell.angle_beta   90.00
_cell.angle_gamma   90.00
#
_symmetry.space_group_name_H-M   'P 1'
#
loop_
_entity.id
_entity.type
_entity.pdbx_description
1 polymer ?
#
loop_
_entity_poly.entity_id
_entity_poly.type
_entity_poly.pdbx_seq_one_letter_code
_entity_poly.pdbx_strand_id
1 'polypeptide(L)'
;MNSASATARPSTASVALRRGDRYLFYHSGTGAASRHIVGVVEVAREWYEGEGEAASGGAVDVRAVGEFRLLVVLVEIKIGDGVRTIGVFWRKVAR
;
A
#
# COMPACT_ATOMS: atom_id res chain seq x y z
N MET A 1 16.35 5.51 -1.33
CA MET A 1 15.07 5.63 -2.07
C MET A 1 14.51 4.22 -2.15
N ASN A 2 13.53 3.89 -1.31
CA ASN A 2 12.96 2.54 -1.23
C ASN A 2 11.80 2.44 -2.22
N SER A 3 12.10 1.99 -3.43
CA SER A 3 11.08 1.62 -4.44
C SER A 3 10.80 0.13 -4.31
N ALA A 4 9.51 -0.25 -4.36
CA ALA A 4 9.08 -1.63 -4.28
C ALA A 4 8.08 -1.92 -5.41
N SER A 5 8.13 -3.13 -5.98
CA SER A 5 7.17 -3.58 -6.98
C SER A 5 6.16 -4.53 -6.31
N ALA A 6 4.87 -4.31 -6.55
CA ALA A 6 3.80 -5.17 -6.07
C ALA A 6 3.21 -5.96 -7.23
N THR A 7 3.22 -7.29 -7.14
CA THR A 7 2.64 -8.19 -8.14
C THR A 7 1.24 -8.61 -7.71
N ALA A 8 0.32 -8.65 -8.67
CA ALA A 8 -1.02 -9.16 -8.44
C ALA A 8 -1.55 -9.86 -9.70
N ARG A 9 -2.63 -10.63 -9.55
CA ARG A 9 -3.45 -10.99 -10.71
C ARG A 9 -4.16 -9.73 -11.22
N PRO A 10 -4.39 -9.61 -12.55
CA PRO A 10 -5.11 -8.48 -13.09
C PRO A 10 -6.50 -8.39 -12.42
N SER A 11 -6.73 -7.27 -11.77
CA SER A 11 -8.01 -6.90 -11.16
C SER A 11 -8.34 -5.48 -11.58
N THR A 12 -9.63 -5.14 -11.66
CA THR A 12 -10.07 -3.79 -12.06
C THR A 12 -9.42 -2.70 -11.20
N ALA A 13 -9.18 -2.98 -9.91
CA ALA A 13 -8.52 -2.05 -8.99
C ALA A 13 -7.05 -1.83 -9.36
N SER A 14 -6.29 -2.89 -9.66
CA SER A 14 -4.85 -2.80 -9.98
C SER A 14 -4.59 -2.08 -11.31
N VAL A 15 -5.46 -2.28 -12.30
CA VAL A 15 -5.34 -1.67 -13.64
C VAL A 15 -5.83 -0.21 -13.65
N ALA A 16 -6.64 0.18 -12.65
CA ALA A 16 -7.13 1.54 -12.50
C ALA A 16 -6.16 2.50 -11.80
N LEU A 17 -5.09 1.99 -11.17
CA LEU A 17 -4.12 2.81 -10.44
C LEU A 17 -3.38 3.75 -11.41
N ARG A 18 -3.32 5.04 -11.08
CA ARG A 18 -2.63 6.07 -11.86
C ARG A 18 -1.38 6.54 -11.15
N ARG A 19 -0.40 7.01 -11.92
CA ARG A 19 0.81 7.60 -11.36
C ARG A 19 0.46 8.78 -10.46
N GLY A 20 1.02 8.80 -9.25
CA GLY A 20 0.71 9.83 -8.24
C GLY A 20 -0.46 9.47 -7.31
N ASP A 21 -1.23 8.42 -7.61
CA ASP A 21 -2.20 7.89 -6.65
C ASP A 21 -1.49 7.38 -5.41
N ARG A 22 -2.10 7.62 -4.25
CA ARG A 22 -1.55 7.25 -2.94
C ARG A 22 -2.41 6.19 -2.30
N TYR A 23 -1.78 5.26 -1.59
CA TYR A 23 -2.43 4.13 -0.92
C TYR A 23 -1.77 3.82 0.41
N LEU A 24 -2.51 3.15 1.29
CA LEU A 24 -1.97 2.62 2.53
C LEU A 24 -1.25 1.30 2.25
N PHE A 25 -0.03 1.17 2.74
CA PHE A 25 0.73 -0.07 2.65
C PHE A 25 0.40 -0.96 3.85
N TYR A 26 -0.15 -2.13 3.56
CA TYR A 26 -0.62 -3.10 4.53
C TYR A 26 0.23 -4.36 4.49
N HIS A 27 0.78 -4.76 5.64
CA HIS A 27 1.48 -6.03 5.76
C HIS A 27 0.45 -7.13 6.10
N SER A 28 0.22 -8.04 5.15
CA SER A 28 -0.70 -9.18 5.33
C SER A 28 0.06 -10.41 5.85
N GLY A 29 0.62 -10.33 7.06
CA GLY A 29 1.26 -11.50 7.67
C GLY A 29 0.26 -12.56 8.14
N THR A 30 0.76 -13.77 8.45
CA THR A 30 -0.01 -14.82 9.11
C THR A 30 -0.23 -14.45 10.58
N GLY A 31 -1.49 -14.32 10.99
CA GLY A 31 -1.89 -13.96 12.36
C GLY A 31 -2.32 -12.50 12.53
N ALA A 32 -3.18 -12.24 13.52
CA ALA A 32 -3.76 -10.91 13.75
C ALA A 32 -2.72 -9.86 14.18
N ALA A 33 -1.65 -10.27 14.87
CA ALA A 33 -0.55 -9.39 15.28
C ALA A 33 0.33 -8.96 14.10
N SER A 34 0.40 -9.78 13.05
CA SER A 34 1.21 -9.54 11.86
C SER A 34 0.49 -8.67 10.82
N ARG A 35 -0.77 -8.29 11.09
CA ARG A 35 -1.65 -7.51 10.20
C ARG A 35 -1.70 -6.06 10.62
N HIS A 36 -0.94 -5.21 9.96
CA HIS A 36 -0.85 -3.80 10.30
C HIS A 36 -0.56 -2.93 9.09
N ILE A 37 -0.96 -1.67 9.19
CA ILE A 37 -0.62 -0.63 8.22
C ILE A 37 0.75 -0.06 8.61
N VAL A 38 1.66 -0.04 7.63
CA VAL A 38 3.06 0.37 7.81
C VAL A 38 3.25 1.83 7.38
N GLY A 39 2.53 2.28 6.37
CA GLY A 39 2.78 3.60 5.78
C GLY A 39 1.83 3.97 4.65
N VAL A 40 2.19 5.05 3.97
CA VAL A 40 1.59 5.52 2.72
C VAL A 40 2.62 5.34 1.61
N VAL A 41 2.17 4.77 0.51
CA VAL A 41 2.92 4.58 -0.72
C VAL A 41 2.26 5.35 -1.86
N GLU A 42 3.05 5.75 -2.83
CA GLU A 42 2.58 6.42 -4.05
C GLU A 42 2.95 5.58 -5.26
N VAL A 43 2.04 5.49 -6.24
CA VAL A 43 2.27 4.79 -7.51
C VAL A 43 3.35 5.54 -8.30
N ALA A 44 4.50 4.90 -8.43
CA ALA A 44 5.64 5.36 -9.22
C ALA A 44 5.53 4.94 -10.69
N ARG A 45 4.96 3.75 -10.93
CA ARG A 45 4.68 3.21 -12.27
C ARG A 45 3.33 2.51 -12.27
N GLU A 46 2.50 2.85 -13.25
CA GLU A 46 1.18 2.23 -13.46
C GLU A 46 1.32 0.75 -13.83
N TRP A 47 0.19 0.04 -13.83
CA TRP A 47 0.12 -1.38 -14.15
C TRP A 47 0.87 -1.72 -15.44
N TYR A 48 1.74 -2.72 -15.36
CA TYR A 48 2.41 -3.32 -16.50
C TYR A 48 2.34 -4.85 -16.40
N GLU A 49 2.26 -5.51 -17.55
CA GLU A 49 2.29 -6.98 -17.61
C GLU A 49 3.68 -7.51 -17.27
N GLY A 50 3.75 -8.64 -16.57
CA GLY A 50 5.02 -9.30 -16.29
C GLY A 50 5.60 -9.93 -17.55
N GLU A 51 6.92 -9.81 -17.76
CA GLU A 51 7.61 -10.55 -18.82
C GLU A 51 8.06 -11.94 -18.33
N GLY A 52 8.05 -12.94 -19.23
CA GLY A 52 8.52 -14.31 -18.93
C GLY A 52 7.53 -15.15 -18.11
N GLU A 53 8.01 -15.95 -17.16
CA GLU A 53 7.18 -16.77 -16.24
C GLU A 53 6.14 -15.96 -15.43
N ALA A 54 6.30 -14.63 -15.38
CA ALA A 54 5.36 -13.69 -14.76
C ALA A 54 4.19 -13.26 -15.68
N ALA A 55 4.12 -13.75 -16.92
CA ALA A 55 3.11 -13.36 -17.93
C ALA A 55 1.65 -13.66 -17.52
N SER A 56 1.42 -14.43 -16.46
CA SER A 56 0.08 -14.67 -15.90
C SER A 56 -0.41 -13.56 -14.95
N GLY A 57 0.40 -12.52 -14.72
CA GLY A 57 0.10 -11.42 -13.83
C GLY A 57 0.71 -10.10 -14.29
N GLY A 58 0.49 -9.05 -13.51
CA GLY A 58 1.13 -7.76 -13.72
C GLY A 58 1.57 -7.14 -12.41
N ALA A 59 2.29 -6.04 -12.54
CA ALA A 59 2.92 -5.37 -11.43
C ALA A 59 2.72 -3.86 -11.51
N VAL A 60 2.83 -3.22 -10.36
CA VAL A 60 2.76 -1.77 -10.17
C VAL A 60 3.95 -1.41 -9.30
N ASP A 61 4.70 -0.38 -9.69
CA ASP A 61 5.79 0.09 -8.85
C ASP A 61 5.28 1.18 -7.93
N VAL A 62 5.60 1.06 -6.65
CA VAL A 62 5.26 2.03 -5.63
C VAL A 62 6.51 2.53 -4.90
N ARG A 63 6.45 3.78 -4.43
CA ARG A 63 7.48 4.38 -3.58
C ARG A 63 6.91 4.74 -2.22
N ALA A 64 7.68 4.53 -1.17
CA ALA A 64 7.31 5.02 0.16
C ALA A 64 7.31 6.56 0.17
N VAL A 65 6.20 7.17 0.58
CA VAL A 65 6.07 8.63 0.75
C VAL A 65 5.88 9.04 2.22
N GLY A 66 5.55 8.08 3.08
CA GLY A 66 5.58 8.28 4.52
C GLY A 66 5.39 6.98 5.28
N GLU A 67 6.14 6.79 6.36
CA GLU A 67 6.02 5.64 7.26
C GLU A 67 5.38 6.07 8.58
N PHE A 68 4.49 5.24 9.12
CA PHE A 68 3.98 5.45 10.47
C PHE A 68 5.06 5.08 11.47
N ARG A 69 5.30 5.94 12.48
CA ARG A 69 6.27 5.65 13.56
C ARG A 69 5.79 4.54 14.51
N LEU A 70 4.49 4.29 14.54
CA LEU A 70 3.86 3.18 15.25
C LEU A 70 3.08 2.35 14.24
N LEU A 71 3.26 1.03 14.26
CA LEU A 71 2.48 0.12 13.42
C LEU A 71 1.01 0.22 13.83
N VAL A 72 0.14 0.59 12.90
CA VAL A 72 -1.30 0.65 13.17
C VAL A 72 -1.87 -0.74 12.95
N VAL A 73 -2.08 -1.47 14.05
CA VAL A 73 -2.59 -2.84 14.03
C VAL A 73 -4.09 -2.88 13.74
N LEU A 74 -4.56 -3.98 13.14
CA LEU A 74 -5.97 -4.13 12.77
C LEU A 74 -6.95 -3.94 13.94
N VAL A 75 -6.54 -4.32 15.16
CA VAL A 75 -7.37 -4.13 16.36
C VAL A 75 -7.61 -2.65 16.68
N GLU A 76 -6.60 -1.78 16.49
CA GLU A 76 -6.73 -0.34 16.69
C GLU A 76 -7.64 0.30 15.64
N ILE A 77 -7.60 -0.20 14.40
CA ILE A 77 -8.51 0.23 13.33
C ILE A 77 -9.95 -0.12 13.73
N LYS A 78 -10.18 -1.32 14.27
CA LYS A 78 -11.52 -1.80 14.62
C LYS A 78 -12.18 -1.00 15.76
N ILE A 79 -11.39 -0.48 16.70
CA ILE A 79 -11.88 0.38 17.80
C ILE A 79 -11.92 1.88 17.44
N GLY A 80 -11.50 2.24 16.22
CA GLY A 80 -11.57 3.60 15.67
C GLY A 80 -10.34 4.49 15.92
N ASP A 81 -9.48 4.15 16.87
CA ASP A 81 -8.22 4.88 17.14
C ASP A 81 -7.26 4.84 15.96
N GLY A 82 -7.13 3.69 15.31
CA GLY A 82 -6.31 3.53 14.11
C GLY A 82 -6.80 4.41 12.95
N VAL A 83 -8.12 4.55 12.78
CA VAL A 83 -8.71 5.38 11.71
C VAL A 83 -8.35 6.86 11.89
N ARG A 84 -8.40 7.37 13.13
CA ARG A 84 -7.99 8.75 13.44
C ARG A 84 -6.51 8.98 13.16
N THR A 85 -5.65 8.08 13.63
CA THR A 85 -4.19 8.14 13.41
C THR A 85 -3.86 8.14 11.92
N ILE A 86 -4.47 7.25 11.15
CA ILE A 86 -4.32 7.18 9.70
C ILE A 86 -4.77 8.50 9.04
N GLY A 87 -5.94 9.02 9.42
CA GLY A 87 -6.48 10.25 8.82
C GLY A 87 -5.62 11.50 9.09
N VAL A 88 -5.06 11.64 10.29
CA VAL A 88 -4.13 12.74 10.63
C VAL A 88 -2.85 12.64 9.82
N PHE A 89 -2.27 11.43 9.73
CA PHE A 89 -1.06 11.20 8.96
C PHE A 89 -1.27 11.41 7.47
N TRP A 90 -2.38 10.89 6.93
CA TRP A 90 -2.74 11.06 5.53
C TRP A 90 -2.80 12.52 5.13
N ARG A 91 -3.44 13.39 5.94
CA ARG A 91 -3.47 14.84 5.68
C ARG A 91 -2.10 15.51 5.72
N LYS A 92 -1.13 14.94 6.44
CA LYS A 92 0.25 15.45 6.48
C LYS A 92 1.03 15.05 5.23
N VAL A 93 0.85 13.82 4.76
CA VAL A 93 1.50 13.30 3.54
C VAL A 93 0.82 13.85 2.27
N ALA A 94 -0.48 14.17 2.33
CA ALA A 94 -1.27 14.76 1.24
C ALA A 94 -0.96 16.25 0.95
N ARG A 95 -0.15 16.92 1.78
CA ARG A 95 0.25 18.32 1.59
C ARG A 95 1.48 18.46 0.71
#